data_AF-A0A1V0TJ11-F1
#
_entry.id   AF-A0A1V0TJ11-F1
#
_cell.length_a   1.000
_cell.length_b   1.000
_cell.length_c   1.000
_cell.angle_alpha   90.00
_cell.angle_beta   90.00
_cell.angle_gamma   90.00
#
_symmetry.space_group_name_H-M   'P 1'
#
loop_
_entity.id
_entity.type
_entity.pdbx_description
1 polymer ?
#
loop_
_entity_poly.entity_id
_entity_poly.type
_entity_poly.pdbx_seq_one_letter_code
_entity_poly.pdbx_strand_id
1 'polypeptide(L)'
;MEGLPLLGEPGFWAAHLADLCEGESPEAFGVDGADAGAMLECLHDTSAWPMFQVPIEGGFSIVVHYTSGEEYTSTDHFPVHPGSPDVVMASTDQDRIGPGLCWPELAAILQAPDGAVGATDPHARLLLLLPVLGDSAAPAEAVGAVAEALISQGAPDACEPLARRLLGGHPMWGAQPWTFDVDERSWICDGEHSPRQTPLGDHLPPYWRVELEACLGAEPHA
;
A
#
# COMPACT_ATOMS: atom_id res chain seq x y z
N MET A 1 -5.96 17.21 1.02
CA MET A 1 -7.45 17.10 0.96
C MET A 1 -7.86 15.72 1.46
N GLU A 2 -9.05 15.54 2.05
CA GLU A 2 -9.53 14.19 2.41
C GLU A 2 -9.86 13.40 1.14
N GLY A 3 -9.13 12.30 0.90
CA GLY A 3 -9.24 11.50 -0.33
C GLY A 3 -10.37 10.46 -0.31
N LEU A 4 -10.91 10.13 0.86
CA LEU A 4 -11.85 9.01 1.02
C LEU A 4 -13.03 8.99 0.02
N PRO A 5 -13.67 10.12 -0.34
CA PRO A 5 -14.73 10.11 -1.36
C PRO A 5 -14.26 9.63 -2.74
N LEU A 6 -12.99 9.83 -3.09
CA LEU A 6 -12.42 9.43 -4.39
C LEU A 6 -12.36 7.92 -4.58
N LEU A 7 -12.37 7.12 -3.51
CA LEU A 7 -12.31 5.65 -3.60
C LEU A 7 -13.48 5.06 -4.39
N GLY A 8 -14.63 5.73 -4.40
CA GLY A 8 -15.83 5.31 -5.12
C GLY A 8 -15.99 5.94 -6.51
N GLU A 9 -15.07 6.82 -6.92
CA GLU A 9 -15.16 7.51 -8.21
C GLU A 9 -14.62 6.62 -9.35
N PRO A 10 -15.23 6.68 -10.55
CA PRO A 10 -14.71 6.00 -11.73
C PRO A 10 -13.24 6.37 -11.98
N GLY A 11 -12.45 5.37 -12.36
CA GLY A 11 -11.03 5.56 -12.68
C GLY A 11 -10.09 5.56 -11.48
N PHE A 12 -10.57 5.63 -10.23
CA PHE A 12 -9.70 5.68 -9.04
C PHE A 12 -8.69 4.55 -8.98
N TRP A 13 -9.16 3.30 -9.05
CA TRP A 13 -8.27 2.14 -8.92
C TRP A 13 -7.31 2.00 -10.11
N ALA A 14 -7.76 2.33 -11.32
CA ALA A 14 -6.90 2.35 -12.50
C ALA A 14 -5.79 3.41 -12.39
N ALA A 15 -6.11 4.58 -11.85
CA ALA A 15 -5.13 5.66 -11.64
C ALA A 15 -4.18 5.38 -10.47
N HIS A 16 -4.71 4.90 -9.33
CA HIS A 16 -3.91 4.59 -8.14
C HIS A 16 -2.87 3.48 -8.39
N LEU A 17 -3.26 2.45 -9.17
CA LEU A 17 -2.41 1.28 -9.43
C LEU A 17 -1.64 1.36 -10.75
N ALA A 18 -1.73 2.48 -11.48
CA ALA A 18 -1.14 2.65 -12.81
C ALA A 18 0.36 2.31 -12.84
N ASP A 19 1.11 2.74 -11.82
CA ASP A 19 2.55 2.50 -11.72
C ASP A 19 2.89 1.01 -11.56
N LEU A 20 2.04 0.21 -10.90
CA LEU A 20 2.27 -1.22 -10.70
C LEU A 20 1.99 -2.03 -11.97
N CYS A 21 1.14 -1.51 -12.85
CA CYS A 21 0.69 -2.21 -14.03
C CYS A 21 0.96 -1.43 -15.32
N GLU A 22 2.14 -0.79 -15.41
CA GLU A 22 2.52 -0.02 -16.59
C GLU A 22 2.27 -0.81 -17.88
N GLY A 23 1.58 -0.17 -18.82
CA GLY A 23 1.18 -0.75 -20.10
C GLY A 23 -0.12 -1.55 -20.10
N GLU A 24 -0.77 -1.76 -18.95
CA GLU A 24 -2.13 -2.27 -18.90
C GLU A 24 -3.15 -1.19 -19.28
N SER A 25 -4.20 -1.60 -19.98
CA SER A 25 -5.27 -0.69 -20.38
C SER A 25 -6.24 -0.44 -19.22
N PRO A 26 -6.79 0.77 -19.05
CA PRO A 26 -7.80 1.06 -18.02
C PRO A 26 -9.01 0.10 -18.03
N GLU A 27 -9.34 -0.47 -19.19
CA GLU A 27 -10.41 -1.47 -19.35
C GLU A 27 -10.16 -2.76 -18.54
N ALA A 28 -8.91 -3.06 -18.19
CA ALA A 28 -8.58 -4.17 -17.29
C ALA A 28 -9.12 -3.93 -15.86
N PHE A 29 -9.38 -2.67 -15.50
CA PHE A 29 -10.05 -2.24 -14.27
C PHE A 29 -11.55 -1.96 -14.48
N GLY A 30 -12.09 -2.20 -15.68
CA GLY A 30 -13.51 -2.01 -15.98
C GLY A 30 -13.91 -0.56 -16.26
N VAL A 31 -12.95 0.33 -16.48
CA VAL A 31 -13.15 1.76 -16.73
C VAL A 31 -12.60 2.16 -18.09
N ASP A 32 -13.07 3.28 -18.65
CA ASP A 32 -12.48 3.82 -19.88
C ASP A 32 -11.25 4.70 -19.57
N GLY A 33 -10.47 4.97 -20.62
CA GLY A 33 -9.26 5.77 -20.48
C GLY A 33 -9.49 7.26 -20.18
N ALA A 34 -10.68 7.81 -20.42
CA ALA A 34 -10.99 9.19 -20.09
C ALA A 34 -11.22 9.35 -18.59
N ASP A 35 -11.98 8.44 -17.97
CA ASP A 35 -12.20 8.43 -16.52
C ASP A 35 -10.89 8.18 -15.76
N ALA A 36 -10.10 7.19 -16.19
CA ALA A 36 -8.80 6.91 -15.56
C ALA A 36 -7.82 8.09 -15.71
N GLY A 37 -7.78 8.74 -16.88
CA GLY A 37 -6.93 9.91 -17.12
C GLY A 37 -7.34 11.12 -16.28
N ALA A 38 -8.64 11.42 -16.22
CA ALA A 38 -9.16 12.51 -15.39
C ALA A 38 -8.87 12.29 -13.90
N MET A 39 -8.99 11.04 -13.43
CA MET A 39 -8.66 10.69 -12.07
C MET A 39 -7.17 10.79 -11.77
N LEU A 40 -6.31 10.37 -12.69
CA LEU A 40 -4.85 10.54 -12.54
C LEU A 40 -4.48 12.02 -12.43
N GLU A 41 -5.06 12.88 -13.26
CA GLU A 41 -4.89 14.34 -13.16
C GLU A 41 -5.38 14.87 -11.80
N CYS A 42 -6.51 14.38 -11.29
CA CYS A 42 -7.04 14.75 -9.98
C CYS A 42 -6.12 14.34 -8.82
N LEU A 43 -5.58 13.12 -8.85
CA LEU A 43 -4.66 12.64 -7.81
C LEU A 43 -3.34 13.42 -7.81
N HIS A 44 -2.93 13.90 -8.98
CA HIS A 44 -1.71 14.67 -9.18
C HIS A 44 -1.91 16.19 -9.12
N ASP A 45 -3.12 16.68 -8.80
CA ASP A 45 -3.39 18.10 -8.67
C ASP A 45 -2.63 18.69 -7.47
N THR A 46 -1.66 19.55 -7.79
CA THR A 46 -0.75 20.15 -6.82
C THR A 46 -1.43 21.12 -5.85
N SER A 47 -2.69 21.47 -6.09
CA SER A 47 -3.50 22.32 -5.21
C SER A 47 -4.33 21.55 -4.19
N ALA A 48 -4.46 20.22 -4.34
CA ALA A 48 -5.38 19.39 -3.55
C ALA A 48 -4.67 18.38 -2.63
N TRP A 49 -3.69 17.65 -3.17
CA TRP A 49 -2.91 16.57 -2.50
C TRP A 49 -3.81 15.64 -1.67
N PRO A 50 -4.54 14.72 -2.33
CA PRO A 50 -5.43 13.81 -1.62
C PRO A 50 -4.65 12.88 -0.68
N MET A 51 -5.24 12.64 0.49
CA MET A 51 -4.71 11.76 1.52
C MET A 51 -5.75 10.71 1.88
N PHE A 52 -5.31 9.45 1.97
CA PHE A 52 -6.13 8.32 2.37
C PHE A 52 -5.58 7.75 3.67
N GLN A 53 -6.45 7.47 4.63
CA GLN A 53 -6.08 6.86 5.90
C GLN A 53 -6.58 5.43 5.93
N VAL A 54 -5.67 4.48 6.14
CA VAL A 54 -5.96 3.07 6.37
C VAL A 54 -5.73 2.80 7.86
N PRO A 55 -6.78 2.91 8.70
CA PRO A 55 -6.63 2.74 10.14
C PRO A 55 -6.26 1.29 10.49
N ILE A 56 -5.26 1.09 11.33
CA ILE A 56 -4.84 -0.22 11.84
C ILE A 56 -4.99 -0.26 13.37
N GLU A 57 -4.73 -1.40 13.98
CA GLU A 57 -4.83 -1.56 15.44
C GLU A 57 -3.92 -0.57 16.20
N GLY A 58 -4.14 -0.46 17.51
CA GLY A 58 -3.30 0.38 18.38
C GLY A 58 -3.41 1.89 18.12
N GLY A 59 -4.41 2.34 17.36
CA GLY A 59 -4.61 3.76 17.04
C GLY A 59 -3.69 4.29 15.94
N PHE A 60 -2.93 3.41 15.29
CA PHE A 60 -2.12 3.76 14.13
C PHE A 60 -2.99 3.86 12.87
N SER A 61 -2.49 4.56 11.86
CA SER A 61 -3.05 4.52 10.51
C SER A 61 -1.91 4.53 9.51
N ILE A 62 -2.05 3.79 8.42
CA ILE A 62 -1.17 3.97 7.26
C ILE A 62 -1.77 5.06 6.40
N VAL A 63 -1.00 6.12 6.16
CA VAL A 63 -1.39 7.21 5.28
C VAL A 63 -0.85 6.95 3.90
N VAL A 64 -1.71 7.06 2.88
CA VAL A 64 -1.33 7.18 1.47
C VAL A 64 -1.49 8.65 1.10
N HIS A 65 -0.39 9.32 0.75
CA HIS A 65 -0.36 10.74 0.47
C HIS A 65 0.17 10.98 -0.93
N TYR A 66 -0.65 11.61 -1.78
CA TYR A 66 -0.23 12.10 -3.07
C TYR A 66 0.44 13.47 -2.91
N THR A 67 1.65 13.60 -3.44
CA THR A 67 2.44 14.82 -3.36
C THR A 67 3.15 15.10 -4.68
N SER A 68 3.63 16.32 -4.88
CA SER A 68 4.57 16.62 -5.96
C SER A 68 5.99 16.55 -5.41
N GLY A 69 6.79 15.62 -5.92
CA GLY A 69 8.25 15.72 -5.86
C GLY A 69 8.77 16.84 -6.76
N GLU A 70 10.09 16.99 -6.83
CA GLU A 70 10.72 18.11 -7.57
C GLU A 70 10.51 18.02 -9.09
N GLU A 71 10.38 16.81 -9.64
CA GLU A 71 10.23 16.55 -11.09
C GLU A 71 8.98 15.74 -11.45
N TYR A 72 8.42 14.96 -10.51
CA TYR A 72 7.29 14.05 -10.75
C TYR A 72 6.34 14.03 -9.55
N THR A 73 5.11 13.59 -9.78
CA THR A 73 4.17 13.26 -8.70
C THR A 73 4.59 11.96 -8.03
N SER A 74 4.59 11.94 -6.70
CA SER A 74 4.95 10.77 -5.91
C SER A 74 3.82 10.40 -4.95
N THR A 75 3.85 9.15 -4.52
CA THR A 75 2.93 8.63 -3.50
C THR A 75 3.75 8.16 -2.31
N ASP A 76 3.56 8.84 -1.19
CA ASP A 76 4.21 8.51 0.08
C ASP A 76 3.28 7.67 0.93
N HIS A 77 3.87 6.67 1.58
CA HIS A 77 3.19 5.77 2.49
C HIS A 77 3.90 5.76 3.82
N PHE A 78 3.20 6.13 4.88
CA PHE A 78 3.80 6.26 6.21
C PHE A 78 2.78 5.94 7.31
N PRO A 79 3.18 5.21 8.38
CA PRO A 79 2.34 5.04 9.53
C PRO A 79 2.31 6.34 10.34
N VAL A 80 1.13 6.69 10.83
CA VAL A 80 0.93 7.82 11.74
C VAL A 80 0.27 7.34 13.01
N HIS A 81 0.71 7.91 14.12
CA HIS A 81 0.05 7.80 15.42
C HIS A 81 0.16 9.17 16.13
N PRO A 82 -0.88 9.63 16.85
CA PRO A 82 -0.81 10.89 17.59
C PRO A 82 0.45 10.98 18.47
N GLY A 83 1.33 11.94 18.16
CA GLY A 83 2.57 12.20 18.91
C GLY A 83 3.77 11.30 18.55
N SER A 84 3.65 10.40 17.56
CA SER A 84 4.79 9.68 17.00
C SER A 84 5.57 10.57 16.02
N PRO A 85 6.91 10.44 15.95
CA PRO A 85 7.70 10.90 14.81
C PRO A 85 7.29 10.20 13.51
N ASP A 86 7.63 10.83 12.38
CA ASP A 86 7.37 10.29 11.04
C ASP A 86 8.29 9.08 10.74
N VAL A 87 7.71 8.07 10.08
CA VAL A 87 8.39 6.89 9.53
C VAL A 87 7.94 6.73 8.09
N VAL A 88 8.82 6.52 7.14
CA VAL A 88 8.42 6.24 5.75
C VAL A 88 8.45 4.74 5.51
N MET A 89 7.34 4.17 5.04
CA MET A 89 7.27 2.78 4.60
C MET A 89 7.61 2.64 3.12
N ALA A 90 7.09 3.55 2.30
CA ALA A 90 7.44 3.62 0.90
C ALA A 90 7.27 5.04 0.36
N SER A 91 8.07 5.40 -0.63
CA SER A 91 7.96 6.65 -1.37
C SER A 91 8.45 6.43 -2.79
N THR A 92 7.66 6.86 -3.76
CA THR A 92 8.04 6.85 -5.19
C THR A 92 8.80 8.11 -5.61
N ASP A 93 9.19 8.98 -4.66
CA ASP A 93 10.06 10.13 -4.93
C ASP A 93 11.52 9.70 -5.20
N GLN A 94 12.43 10.65 -5.40
CA GLN A 94 13.81 10.43 -5.84
C GLN A 94 14.60 9.41 -5.02
N ASP A 95 14.35 9.32 -3.71
CA ASP A 95 15.04 8.38 -2.81
C ASP A 95 14.60 6.93 -3.00
N ARG A 96 13.46 6.69 -3.68
CA ARG A 96 12.90 5.37 -4.00
C ARG A 96 12.91 4.44 -2.78
N ILE A 97 12.02 4.71 -1.84
CA ILE A 97 11.93 3.95 -0.60
C ILE A 97 10.89 2.86 -0.81
N GLY A 98 11.25 1.59 -0.62
CA GLY A 98 10.33 0.46 -0.68
C GLY A 98 11.00 -0.88 -1.03
N PRO A 99 10.29 -2.01 -0.90
CA PRO A 99 8.93 -2.13 -0.37
C PRO A 99 8.87 -1.93 1.15
N GLY A 100 7.69 -1.57 1.66
CA GLY A 100 7.44 -1.30 3.08
C GLY A 100 6.74 -2.43 3.84
N LEU A 101 6.02 -3.31 3.12
CA LEU A 101 5.25 -4.41 3.68
C LEU A 101 5.55 -5.74 2.99
N CYS A 102 5.49 -6.82 3.76
CA CYS A 102 5.36 -8.18 3.26
C CYS A 102 3.89 -8.64 3.24
N TRP A 103 3.61 -9.78 2.61
CA TRP A 103 2.24 -10.29 2.51
C TRP A 103 1.60 -10.62 3.88
N PRO A 104 2.30 -11.31 4.81
CA PRO A 104 1.75 -11.57 6.15
C PRO A 104 1.28 -10.31 6.88
N GLU A 105 2.06 -9.23 6.85
CA GLU A 105 1.69 -7.96 7.49
C GLU A 105 0.49 -7.31 6.81
N LEU A 106 0.50 -7.25 5.47
CA LEU A 106 -0.63 -6.71 4.71
C LEU A 106 -1.93 -7.48 5.01
N ALA A 107 -1.86 -8.81 5.03
CA ALA A 107 -2.99 -9.68 5.35
C ALA A 107 -3.52 -9.44 6.78
N ALA A 108 -2.64 -9.21 7.76
CA ALA A 108 -3.02 -8.93 9.14
C ALA A 108 -3.85 -7.65 9.29
N ILE A 109 -3.56 -6.65 8.46
CA ILE A 109 -4.19 -5.32 8.54
C ILE A 109 -5.35 -5.14 7.55
N LEU A 110 -5.82 -6.17 6.85
CA LEU A 110 -6.96 -6.02 5.94
C LEU A 110 -8.28 -5.77 6.69
N GLN A 111 -8.42 -6.30 7.90
CA GLN A 111 -9.57 -5.99 8.75
C GLN A 111 -9.33 -4.66 9.48
N ALA A 112 -10.27 -3.73 9.32
CA ALA A 112 -10.23 -2.47 10.03
C ALA A 112 -10.61 -2.65 11.51
N PRO A 113 -10.02 -1.89 12.44
CA PRO A 113 -10.48 -1.86 13.82
C PRO A 113 -11.94 -1.39 13.94
N ASP A 114 -12.63 -1.87 14.96
CA ASP A 114 -14.03 -1.49 15.22
C ASP A 114 -14.19 0.03 15.40
N GLY A 115 -15.13 0.63 14.66
CA GLY A 115 -15.43 2.05 14.75
C GLY A 115 -14.36 2.98 14.15
N ALA A 116 -13.40 2.44 13.41
CA ALA A 116 -12.37 3.22 12.75
C ALA A 116 -12.94 4.19 11.69
N VAL A 117 -12.23 5.28 11.46
CA VAL A 117 -12.54 6.30 10.43
C VAL A 117 -11.45 6.25 9.36
N GLY A 118 -11.85 6.28 8.08
CA GLY A 118 -10.96 6.15 6.93
C GLY A 118 -11.39 5.02 5.99
N ALA A 119 -10.44 4.42 5.29
CA ALA A 119 -10.67 3.26 4.45
C ALA A 119 -10.85 2.01 5.31
N THR A 120 -12.12 1.60 5.51
CA THR A 120 -12.48 0.45 6.35
C THR A 120 -12.86 -0.80 5.55
N ASP A 121 -13.14 -0.66 4.26
CA ASP A 121 -13.44 -1.80 3.38
C ASP A 121 -12.19 -2.64 3.13
N PRO A 122 -12.17 -3.95 3.45
CA PRO A 122 -10.99 -4.80 3.30
C PRO A 122 -10.41 -4.84 1.88
N HIS A 123 -11.25 -4.79 0.85
CA HIS A 123 -10.80 -4.80 -0.54
C HIS A 123 -10.14 -3.47 -0.92
N ALA A 124 -10.75 -2.35 -0.56
CA ALA A 124 -10.15 -1.02 -0.77
C ALA A 124 -8.81 -0.88 -0.01
N ARG A 125 -8.72 -1.39 1.22
CA ARG A 125 -7.47 -1.40 2.01
C ARG A 125 -6.38 -2.21 1.34
N LEU A 126 -6.71 -3.41 0.83
CA LEU A 126 -5.77 -4.25 0.09
C LEU A 126 -5.21 -3.51 -1.13
N LEU A 127 -6.08 -2.91 -1.94
CA LEU A 127 -5.67 -2.21 -3.16
C LEU A 127 -4.90 -0.92 -2.85
N LEU A 128 -5.29 -0.15 -1.83
CA LEU A 128 -4.59 1.07 -1.41
C LEU A 128 -3.15 0.83 -0.94
N LEU A 129 -2.89 -0.33 -0.36
CA LEU A 129 -1.59 -0.69 0.19
C LEU A 129 -0.77 -1.58 -0.74
N LEU A 130 -1.32 -1.99 -1.89
CA LEU A 130 -0.61 -2.81 -2.85
C LEU A 130 0.68 -2.16 -3.37
N PRO A 131 0.78 -0.83 -3.56
CA PRO A 131 2.03 -0.19 -3.96
C PRO A 131 3.19 -0.39 -3.00
N VAL A 132 2.93 -0.58 -1.70
CA VAL A 132 3.99 -0.78 -0.70
C VAL A 132 4.36 -2.25 -0.48
N LEU A 133 3.60 -3.16 -1.06
CA LEU A 133 3.88 -4.59 -1.03
C LEU A 133 5.04 -4.91 -1.97
N GLY A 134 5.97 -5.73 -1.50
CA GLY A 134 7.01 -6.31 -2.35
C GLY A 134 7.54 -7.61 -1.78
N ASP A 135 6.70 -8.64 -1.77
CA ASP A 135 7.01 -9.94 -1.18
C ASP A 135 7.14 -11.03 -2.26
N SER A 136 8.36 -11.55 -2.44
CA SER A 136 8.64 -12.65 -3.37
C SER A 136 8.12 -14.01 -2.90
N ALA A 137 7.75 -14.13 -1.63
CA ALA A 137 7.17 -15.32 -1.03
C ALA A 137 5.65 -15.17 -0.81
N ALA A 138 5.01 -14.17 -1.42
CA ALA A 138 3.56 -14.03 -1.39
C ALA A 138 2.89 -15.35 -1.83
N PRO A 139 1.93 -15.87 -1.04
CA PRO A 139 1.38 -17.19 -1.26
C PRO A 139 0.40 -17.17 -2.45
N ALA A 140 0.09 -18.35 -2.99
CA ALA A 140 -0.70 -18.46 -4.23
C ALA A 140 -2.11 -17.85 -4.09
N GLU A 141 -2.71 -17.92 -2.89
CA GLU A 141 -4.00 -17.31 -2.57
C GLU A 141 -4.00 -15.77 -2.64
N ALA A 142 -2.84 -15.12 -2.59
CA ALA A 142 -2.73 -13.67 -2.73
C ALA A 142 -3.33 -13.19 -4.05
N VAL A 143 -3.13 -13.95 -5.14
CA VAL A 143 -3.71 -13.65 -6.45
C VAL A 143 -5.22 -13.63 -6.39
N GLY A 144 -5.83 -14.60 -5.69
CA GLY A 144 -7.27 -14.68 -5.49
C GLY A 144 -7.79 -13.48 -4.70
N ALA A 145 -7.13 -13.13 -3.59
CA ALA A 145 -7.52 -11.99 -2.76
C ALA A 145 -7.46 -10.65 -3.52
N VAL A 146 -6.42 -10.43 -4.33
CA VAL A 146 -6.31 -9.22 -5.16
C VAL A 146 -7.36 -9.22 -6.28
N ALA A 147 -7.60 -10.36 -6.94
CA ALA A 147 -8.65 -10.45 -7.97
C ALA A 147 -10.05 -10.19 -7.39
N GLU A 148 -10.38 -10.77 -6.24
CA GLU A 148 -11.63 -10.50 -5.54
C GLU A 148 -11.78 -9.02 -5.18
N ALA A 149 -10.70 -8.39 -4.71
CA ALA A 149 -10.70 -6.97 -4.43
C ALA A 149 -10.94 -6.13 -5.70
N LEU A 150 -10.24 -6.41 -6.80
CA LEU A 150 -10.46 -5.73 -8.08
C LEU A 150 -11.92 -5.86 -8.56
N ILE A 151 -12.49 -7.07 -8.50
CA ILE A 151 -13.89 -7.32 -8.90
C ILE A 151 -14.86 -6.56 -8.01
N SER A 152 -14.62 -6.53 -6.69
CA SER A 152 -15.45 -5.76 -5.75
C SER A 152 -15.49 -4.26 -6.09
N GLN A 153 -14.43 -3.77 -6.73
CA GLN A 153 -14.26 -2.38 -7.15
C GLN A 153 -14.62 -2.13 -8.63
N GLY A 154 -15.24 -3.10 -9.30
CA GLY A 154 -15.78 -2.93 -10.65
C GLY A 154 -14.91 -3.46 -11.79
N ALA A 155 -13.77 -4.10 -11.50
CA ALA A 155 -13.00 -4.78 -12.54
C ALA A 155 -13.75 -6.00 -13.12
N PRO A 156 -13.46 -6.42 -14.35
CA PRO A 156 -14.04 -7.63 -14.93
C PRO A 156 -13.64 -8.90 -14.17
N ASP A 157 -14.50 -9.92 -14.18
CA ASP A 157 -14.23 -11.24 -13.57
C ASP A 157 -12.92 -11.90 -14.10
N ALA A 158 -12.50 -11.54 -15.30
CA ALA A 158 -11.28 -12.06 -15.94
C ALA A 158 -10.01 -11.27 -15.58
N CYS A 159 -9.95 -10.60 -14.41
CA CYS A 159 -8.82 -9.77 -13.98
C CYS A 159 -7.67 -10.54 -13.28
N GLU A 160 -7.71 -11.87 -13.23
CA GLU A 160 -6.64 -12.69 -12.62
C GLU A 160 -5.22 -12.39 -13.18
N PRO A 161 -5.01 -12.17 -14.49
CA PRO A 161 -3.70 -11.76 -15.01
C PRO A 161 -3.24 -10.39 -14.48
N LEU A 162 -4.16 -9.44 -14.31
CA LEU A 162 -3.87 -8.14 -13.72
C LEU A 162 -3.48 -8.29 -12.24
N ALA A 163 -4.22 -9.09 -11.47
CA ALA A 163 -3.90 -9.38 -10.08
C ALA A 163 -2.47 -9.96 -9.91
N ARG A 164 -2.06 -10.89 -10.78
CA ARG A 164 -0.68 -11.41 -10.79
C ARG A 164 0.36 -10.34 -11.10
N ARG A 165 0.07 -9.45 -12.05
CA ARG A 165 0.98 -8.36 -12.41
C ARG A 165 1.18 -7.42 -11.22
N LEU A 166 0.09 -7.01 -10.56
CA LEU A 166 0.14 -6.12 -9.40
C LEU A 166 0.93 -6.73 -8.23
N LEU A 167 0.84 -8.05 -8.03
CA LEU A 167 1.64 -8.77 -7.03
C LEU A 167 3.12 -8.93 -7.39
N GLY A 168 3.53 -8.56 -8.61
CA GLY A 168 4.94 -8.52 -9.01
C GLY A 168 5.77 -7.47 -8.26
N GLY A 169 5.10 -6.60 -7.50
CA GLY A 169 5.69 -5.47 -6.78
C GLY A 169 5.87 -4.25 -7.68
N HIS A 170 6.13 -3.11 -7.06
CA HIS A 170 6.32 -1.84 -7.76
C HIS A 170 7.53 -1.89 -8.71
N PRO A 171 7.52 -1.30 -9.92
CA PRO A 171 8.64 -1.38 -10.86
C PRO A 171 9.99 -0.87 -10.32
N MET A 172 9.97 0.01 -9.32
CA MET A 172 11.20 0.56 -8.72
C MET A 172 11.96 -0.43 -7.84
N TRP A 173 11.26 -1.36 -7.16
CA TRP A 173 11.89 -2.28 -6.20
C TRP A 173 11.44 -3.74 -6.37
N GLY A 174 10.38 -4.02 -7.11
CA GLY A 174 9.85 -5.36 -7.36
C GLY A 174 9.47 -6.13 -6.09
N ALA A 175 9.30 -7.44 -6.24
CA ALA A 175 9.13 -8.34 -5.11
C ALA A 175 10.48 -8.74 -4.51
N GLN A 176 10.61 -8.68 -3.18
CA GLN A 176 11.85 -8.89 -2.45
C GLN A 176 11.76 -10.10 -1.48
N PRO A 177 12.89 -10.73 -1.11
CA PRO A 177 12.93 -11.70 -0.02
C PRO A 177 12.69 -11.03 1.33
N TRP A 178 11.89 -11.71 2.16
CA TRP A 178 11.64 -11.30 3.54
C TRP A 178 12.00 -12.42 4.51
N THR A 179 12.54 -12.05 5.67
CA THR A 179 12.80 -12.95 6.78
C THR A 179 12.19 -12.40 8.05
N PHE A 180 11.66 -13.27 8.90
CA PHE A 180 11.15 -12.87 10.20
C PHE A 180 12.27 -12.96 11.24
N ASP A 181 12.63 -11.82 11.82
CA ASP A 181 13.52 -11.77 12.97
C ASP A 181 12.72 -12.08 14.24
N VAL A 182 13.05 -13.19 14.89
CA VAL A 182 12.35 -13.66 16.09
C VAL A 182 12.68 -12.86 17.35
N ASP A 183 13.87 -12.27 17.41
CA ASP A 183 14.34 -11.50 18.57
C ASP A 183 13.71 -10.11 18.54
N GLU A 184 13.68 -9.49 17.36
CA GLU A 184 13.04 -8.19 17.13
C GLU A 184 11.53 -8.30 16.89
N ARG A 185 11.01 -9.51 16.63
CA ARG A 185 9.61 -9.80 16.28
C ARG A 185 9.11 -8.98 15.10
N SER A 186 9.96 -8.80 14.09
CA SER A 186 9.72 -7.95 12.93
C SER A 186 10.07 -8.70 11.64
N TRP A 187 9.36 -8.36 10.56
CA TRP A 187 9.78 -8.71 9.21
C TRP A 187 10.90 -7.79 8.73
N ILE A 188 11.92 -8.39 8.11
CA ILE A 188 13.09 -7.74 7.53
C ILE A 188 13.14 -8.06 6.04
N CYS A 189 13.41 -7.05 5.23
CA CYS A 189 13.50 -7.13 3.77
C CYS A 189 14.95 -7.04 3.32
N ASP A 190 15.36 -7.95 2.43
CA ASP A 190 16.72 -7.96 1.86
C ASP A 190 16.89 -6.94 0.71
N GLY A 191 15.82 -6.26 0.31
CA GLY A 191 15.83 -5.28 -0.77
C GLY A 191 16.65 -4.03 -0.45
N GLU A 192 17.48 -3.58 -1.40
CA GLU A 192 18.40 -2.43 -1.18
C GLU A 192 17.69 -1.10 -0.95
N HIS A 193 16.47 -0.97 -1.48
CA HIS A 193 15.63 0.22 -1.38
C HIS A 193 14.68 0.18 -0.18
N SER A 194 14.60 -0.96 0.52
CA SER A 194 13.61 -1.13 1.58
C SER A 194 14.06 -0.44 2.85
N PRO A 195 13.18 0.32 3.53
CA PRO A 195 13.46 0.80 4.88
C PRO A 195 13.44 -0.34 5.91
N ARG A 196 13.07 -1.56 5.48
CA ARG A 196 12.92 -2.75 6.32
C ARG A 196 14.20 -3.61 6.36
N GLN A 197 15.36 -3.07 6.02
CA GLN A 197 16.65 -3.73 6.29
C GLN A 197 16.96 -3.83 7.79
N THR A 198 16.31 -2.98 8.57
CA THR A 198 16.17 -3.05 10.02
C THR A 198 14.68 -3.04 10.38
N PRO A 199 14.29 -3.33 11.63
CA PRO A 199 12.89 -3.19 12.05
C PRO A 199 12.32 -1.82 11.70
N LEU A 200 11.02 -1.76 11.37
CA LEU A 200 10.42 -0.51 10.88
C LEU A 200 10.44 0.53 12.00
N GLY A 201 10.95 1.72 11.69
CA GLY A 201 11.06 2.77 12.70
C GLY A 201 12.10 2.47 13.77
N ASP A 202 13.20 1.79 13.46
CA ASP A 202 14.34 1.58 14.37
C ASP A 202 14.88 2.89 14.98
N HIS A 203 14.71 4.02 14.28
CA HIS A 203 15.03 5.36 14.78
C HIS A 203 14.01 5.92 15.80
N LEU A 204 12.85 5.28 15.97
CA LEU A 204 11.83 5.69 16.92
C LEU A 204 12.24 5.32 18.35
N PRO A 205 11.70 6.05 19.36
CA PRO A 205 11.74 5.58 20.74
C PRO A 205 11.21 4.15 20.86
N PRO A 206 11.83 3.26 21.67
CA PRO A 206 11.48 1.84 21.73
C PRO A 206 10.00 1.53 21.97
N TYR A 207 9.32 2.37 22.73
CA TYR A 207 7.88 2.27 22.99
C TYR A 207 7.05 2.34 21.70
N TRP A 208 7.29 3.34 20.85
CA TRP A 208 6.54 3.51 19.60
C TRP A 208 6.85 2.42 18.59
N ARG A 209 8.11 1.97 18.53
CA ARG A 209 8.51 0.84 17.68
C ARG A 209 7.76 -0.43 18.05
N VAL A 210 7.74 -0.78 19.33
CA VAL A 210 7.06 -2.00 19.81
C VAL A 210 5.55 -1.96 19.52
N GLU A 211 4.91 -0.80 19.70
CA GLU A 211 3.48 -0.66 19.36
C GLU A 211 3.23 -0.79 17.86
N LEU A 212 4.03 -0.12 17.02
CA LEU A 212 3.90 -0.21 15.56
C LEU A 212 4.07 -1.66 15.06
N GLU A 213 5.11 -2.36 15.52
CA GLU A 213 5.37 -3.76 15.15
C GLU A 213 4.23 -4.68 15.64
N ALA A 214 3.69 -4.44 16.84
CA ALA A 214 2.54 -5.20 17.34
C ALA A 214 1.27 -4.99 16.48
N CYS A 215 1.12 -3.83 15.83
CA CYS A 215 -0.01 -3.55 14.96
C CYS A 215 0.14 -4.16 13.57
N LEU A 216 1.37 -4.30 13.07
CA LEU A 216 1.67 -4.93 11.77
C LEU A 216 1.79 -6.47 11.86
N GLY A 217 2.13 -6.98 13.05
CA GLY A 217 2.61 -8.34 13.25
C GLY A 217 1.60 -9.45 12.97
N ALA A 218 1.71 -10.07 11.79
CA ALA A 218 1.50 -11.50 11.64
C ALA A 218 2.82 -12.23 11.92
N GLU A 219 2.91 -12.92 13.06
CA GLU A 219 3.92 -13.98 13.18
C GLU A 219 3.68 -14.99 12.05
N PRO A 220 4.74 -15.51 11.40
CA PRO A 220 4.56 -16.57 10.42
C PRO A 220 3.81 -17.73 11.08
N HIS A 221 2.71 -18.16 10.45
CA HIS A 221 1.97 -19.33 10.92
C HIS A 221 2.91 -20.55 10.80
N ALA A 222 3.16 -21.22 11.93
CA ALA A 222 4.03 -22.40 12.02
C ALA A 222 3.50 -23.61 11.24
#